data_AF-A0A843AE91-F1
#
_entry.id   AF-A0A843AE91-F1
#
_cell.length_a   1.000
_cell.length_b   1.000
_cell.length_c   1.000
_cell.angle_alpha   90.00
_cell.angle_beta   90.00
_cell.angle_gamma   90.00
#
_symmetry.space_group_name_H-M   'P 1'
#
loop_
_entity.id
_entity.type
_entity.pdbx_description
1 polymer ?
#
loop_
_entity_poly.entity_id
_entity_poly.type
_entity_poly.pdbx_seq_one_letter_code
_entity_poly.pdbx_strand_id
1 'polypeptide(L)'
;MLSLKENIECYYNKVDPVDPLDPEIAFNNIAKVTFFELLDNGLDIRDIDKIMVKILQKNNRIKLKDYIIYKDGQPKCKICETKSNLEMHHIKPKSSRPELEYDIDNIVFLCDSCHKLIHGDFENAKAVNRDLKNKIKQIFKEKLNKRLGNELFMKLANK
;
A
#
# COMPACT_ATOMS: atom_id res chain seq x y z
N MET A 1 -11.24 -23.78 -16.28
CA MET A 1 -11.14 -22.49 -15.58
C MET A 1 -9.67 -22.17 -15.40
N LEU A 2 -9.20 -21.05 -15.93
CA LEU A 2 -7.84 -20.56 -15.67
C LEU A 2 -7.72 -20.19 -14.18
N SER A 3 -6.55 -20.45 -13.58
CA SER A 3 -6.24 -19.99 -12.23
C SER A 3 -6.21 -18.46 -12.16
N LEU A 4 -6.39 -17.90 -10.97
CA LEU A 4 -6.34 -16.44 -10.75
C LEU A 4 -5.06 -15.81 -11.32
N LYS A 5 -3.93 -16.51 -11.17
CA LYS A 5 -2.64 -16.08 -11.71
C LYS A 5 -2.64 -16.06 -13.24
N GLU A 6 -3.23 -17.07 -13.86
CA GLU A 6 -3.32 -17.19 -15.32
C GLU A 6 -4.32 -16.19 -15.94
N ASN A 7 -5.42 -15.88 -15.26
CA ASN A 7 -6.36 -14.83 -15.70
C ASN A 7 -5.71 -13.45 -15.69
N ILE A 8 -4.96 -13.15 -14.62
CA ILE A 8 -4.23 -11.90 -14.49
C ILE A 8 -3.12 -11.81 -15.55
N GLU A 9 -2.28 -12.83 -15.70
CA GLU A 9 -1.21 -12.84 -16.72
C GLU A 9 -1.78 -12.74 -18.15
N CYS A 10 -2.89 -13.42 -18.44
CA CYS A 10 -3.60 -13.33 -19.72
C CYS A 10 -4.14 -11.92 -20.00
N TYR A 11 -4.69 -11.24 -18.99
CA TYR A 11 -5.19 -9.88 -19.14
C TYR A 11 -4.05 -8.89 -19.45
N TYR A 12 -2.96 -8.95 -18.68
CA TYR A 12 -1.81 -8.05 -18.88
C TYR A 12 -1.08 -8.26 -20.21
N ASN A 13 -1.11 -9.47 -20.77
CA ASN A 13 -0.55 -9.74 -22.10
C ASN A 13 -1.42 -9.23 -23.25
N LYS A 14 -2.68 -8.84 -22.98
CA LYS A 14 -3.62 -8.27 -23.97
C LYS A 14 -3.69 -6.74 -23.94
N VAL A 15 -3.18 -6.11 -22.88
CA VAL A 15 -3.08 -4.65 -22.83
C VAL A 15 -1.82 -4.27 -23.61
N ASP A 16 -1.99 -3.68 -24.79
CA ASP A 16 -0.91 -3.07 -25.57
C ASP A 16 -0.01 -2.19 -24.68
N PRO A 17 1.28 -2.03 -24.99
CA PRO A 17 2.15 -1.12 -24.25
C PRO A 17 1.64 0.31 -24.39
N VAL A 18 0.79 0.73 -23.44
CA VAL A 18 0.29 2.09 -23.34
C VAL A 18 1.48 3.03 -23.13
N ASP A 19 1.51 4.07 -23.95
CA ASP A 19 2.53 5.12 -24.01
C ASP A 19 3.05 5.51 -22.60
N PRO A 20 4.37 5.39 -22.35
CA PRO A 20 4.98 5.54 -21.02
C PRO A 20 4.96 6.96 -20.45
N LEU A 21 4.34 7.94 -21.10
CA LEU A 21 4.38 9.34 -20.69
C LEU A 21 3.30 9.77 -19.69
N ASP A 22 2.30 8.94 -19.40
CA ASP A 22 1.28 9.28 -18.40
C ASP A 22 0.90 8.11 -17.47
N PRO A 23 1.51 8.05 -16.26
CA PRO A 23 1.16 7.09 -15.22
C PRO A 23 -0.33 7.11 -14.84
N GLU A 24 -1.01 8.25 -15.01
CA GLU A 24 -2.44 8.40 -14.71
C GLU A 24 -3.30 7.64 -15.73
N ILE A 25 -2.94 7.67 -17.01
CA ILE A 25 -3.65 6.96 -18.09
C ILE A 25 -3.40 5.44 -18.03
N ALA A 26 -2.13 5.04 -17.84
CA ALA A 26 -1.78 3.63 -17.69
C ALA A 26 -2.45 3.01 -16.45
N PHE A 27 -2.50 3.77 -15.34
CA PHE A 27 -3.21 3.36 -14.14
C PHE A 27 -4.73 3.31 -14.37
N ASN A 28 -5.33 4.32 -14.99
CA ASN A 28 -6.78 4.38 -15.18
C ASN A 28 -7.34 3.25 -16.06
N ASN A 29 -6.63 2.81 -17.09
CA ASN A 29 -7.13 1.78 -18.01
C ASN A 29 -6.86 0.36 -17.50
N ILE A 30 -5.67 0.11 -16.94
CA ILE A 30 -5.33 -1.21 -16.38
C ILE A 30 -6.04 -1.39 -15.04
N ALA A 31 -5.95 -0.43 -14.11
CA ALA A 31 -6.50 -0.59 -12.78
C ALA A 31 -8.02 -0.75 -12.78
N LYS A 32 -8.77 0.03 -13.57
CA LYS A 32 -10.23 -0.04 -13.53
C LYS A 32 -10.76 -1.40 -13.99
N VAL A 33 -10.25 -1.92 -15.10
CA VAL A 33 -10.77 -3.17 -15.66
C VAL A 33 -10.38 -4.36 -14.80
N THR A 34 -9.12 -4.43 -14.32
CA THR A 34 -8.72 -5.51 -13.43
C THR A 34 -9.37 -5.41 -12.04
N PHE A 35 -9.63 -4.20 -11.52
CA PHE A 35 -10.19 -4.01 -10.18
C PHE A 35 -11.65 -4.49 -10.08
N PHE A 36 -12.51 -4.15 -11.03
CA PHE A 36 -13.92 -4.61 -11.02
C PHE A 36 -14.03 -6.11 -11.25
N GLU A 37 -13.28 -6.67 -12.21
CA GLU A 37 -13.28 -8.12 -12.46
C GLU A 37 -12.74 -8.91 -11.25
N LEU A 38 -11.73 -8.42 -10.54
CA LEU A 38 -11.21 -9.10 -9.34
C LEU A 38 -12.20 -9.04 -8.17
N LEU A 39 -12.93 -7.92 -8.01
CA LEU A 39 -14.00 -7.82 -7.01
C LEU A 39 -15.16 -8.77 -7.30
N ASP A 40 -15.56 -8.90 -8.56
CA ASP A 40 -16.63 -9.83 -8.98
C ASP A 40 -16.25 -11.30 -8.78
N ASN A 41 -14.95 -11.61 -8.75
CA ASN A 41 -14.41 -12.93 -8.40
C ASN A 41 -14.26 -13.15 -6.88
N GLY A 42 -14.78 -12.24 -6.05
CA GLY A 42 -14.82 -12.38 -4.60
C GLY A 42 -13.49 -12.13 -3.89
N LEU A 43 -12.52 -11.49 -4.54
CA LEU A 43 -11.26 -11.10 -3.91
C LEU A 43 -11.46 -9.94 -2.94
N ASP A 44 -10.77 -10.02 -1.82
CA ASP A 44 -10.68 -8.95 -0.84
C ASP A 44 -9.89 -7.77 -1.43
N ILE A 45 -10.33 -6.54 -1.14
CA ILE A 45 -9.68 -5.32 -1.61
C ILE A 45 -8.20 -5.23 -1.19
N ARG A 46 -7.83 -5.87 -0.08
CA ARG A 46 -6.43 -6.02 0.39
C ARG A 46 -5.60 -6.88 -0.55
N ASP A 47 -6.20 -7.95 -1.06
CA ASP A 47 -5.53 -8.84 -2.01
C ASP A 47 -5.38 -8.14 -3.35
N ILE A 48 -6.38 -7.34 -3.76
CA ILE A 48 -6.31 -6.54 -4.99
C ILE A 48 -5.19 -5.49 -4.89
N ASP A 49 -5.12 -4.70 -3.81
CA ASP A 49 -4.03 -3.72 -3.61
C ASP A 49 -2.65 -4.40 -3.66
N LYS A 50 -2.51 -5.53 -2.96
CA LYS A 50 -1.25 -6.31 -2.93
C LYS A 50 -0.88 -6.85 -4.30
N ILE A 51 -1.84 -7.39 -5.04
CA ILE A 51 -1.68 -7.94 -6.39
C ILE A 51 -1.29 -6.80 -7.34
N MET A 52 -2.02 -5.69 -7.33
CA MET A 52 -1.75 -4.52 -8.16
C MET A 52 -0.34 -3.99 -7.92
N VAL A 53 0.06 -3.73 -6.67
CA VAL A 53 1.41 -3.23 -6.36
C VAL A 53 2.48 -4.22 -6.83
N LYS A 54 2.31 -5.53 -6.57
CA LYS A 54 3.26 -6.55 -7.03
C LYS A 54 3.44 -6.54 -8.55
N ILE A 55 2.36 -6.41 -9.30
CA ILE A 55 2.39 -6.40 -10.76
C ILE A 55 3.01 -5.11 -11.30
N LEU A 56 2.66 -3.97 -10.70
CA LEU A 56 3.17 -2.67 -11.09
C LEU A 56 4.69 -2.54 -10.83
N GLN A 57 5.18 -3.14 -9.74
CA GLN A 57 6.62 -3.19 -9.44
C GLN A 57 7.40 -4.17 -10.30
N LYS A 58 6.83 -5.36 -10.62
CA LYS A 58 7.49 -6.36 -11.46
C LYS A 58 7.84 -5.83 -12.86
N ASN A 59 7.09 -4.86 -13.35
CA ASN A 59 7.32 -4.20 -14.63
C ASN A 59 8.07 -2.87 -14.52
N ASN A 60 8.51 -2.49 -13.32
CA ASN A 60 9.18 -1.21 -13.01
C ASN A 60 8.36 0.03 -13.44
N ARG A 61 7.04 -0.11 -13.56
CA ARG A 61 6.16 0.94 -14.12
C ARG A 61 5.72 1.97 -13.08
N ILE A 62 5.52 1.55 -11.82
CA ILE A 62 5.05 2.43 -10.73
C ILE A 62 5.70 1.99 -9.42
N LYS A 63 6.25 2.95 -8.63
CA LYS A 63 6.76 2.65 -7.28
C LYS A 63 5.58 2.61 -6.30
N LEU A 64 5.67 1.79 -5.24
CA LEU A 64 4.63 1.73 -4.19
C LEU A 64 4.32 3.12 -3.61
N LYS A 65 5.32 3.99 -3.49
CA LYS A 65 5.16 5.38 -3.06
C LYS A 65 4.17 6.13 -3.95
N ASP A 66 4.30 6.02 -5.27
CA ASP A 66 3.47 6.74 -6.24
C ASP A 66 2.03 6.22 -6.22
N TYR A 67 1.85 4.91 -6.08
CA TYR A 67 0.54 4.28 -5.90
C TYR A 67 -0.19 4.81 -4.65
N ILE A 68 0.51 4.88 -3.52
CA ILE A 68 -0.09 5.39 -2.27
C ILE A 68 -0.42 6.88 -2.42
N ILE A 69 0.42 7.68 -3.08
CA ILE A 69 0.15 9.10 -3.34
C ILE A 69 -1.12 9.26 -4.18
N TYR A 70 -1.29 8.44 -5.23
CA TYR A 70 -2.49 8.46 -6.05
C TYR A 70 -3.74 8.12 -5.23
N LYS A 71 -3.67 7.09 -4.38
CA LYS A 71 -4.81 6.58 -3.61
C LYS A 71 -5.21 7.46 -2.42
N ASP A 72 -4.22 7.91 -1.64
CA ASP A 72 -4.40 8.56 -0.35
C ASP A 72 -4.08 10.07 -0.39
N GLY A 73 -3.58 10.59 -1.52
CA GLY A 73 -3.16 11.97 -1.70
C GLY A 73 -1.74 12.26 -1.24
N GLN A 74 -1.40 13.55 -1.08
CA GLN A 74 -0.05 13.96 -0.68
C GLN A 74 0.31 13.48 0.74
N PRO A 75 1.39 12.70 0.89
CA PRO A 75 1.75 12.14 2.18
C PRO A 75 2.32 13.22 3.10
N LYS A 76 2.16 12.98 4.40
CA LYS A 76 2.81 13.72 5.49
C LYS A 76 3.39 12.74 6.49
N CYS A 77 4.41 13.17 7.23
CA CYS A 77 4.97 12.40 8.32
C CYS A 77 3.87 12.06 9.32
N LYS A 78 3.67 10.78 9.62
CA LYS A 78 2.58 10.37 10.52
C LYS A 78 2.80 10.76 11.98
N ILE A 79 4.01 11.23 12.32
CA ILE A 79 4.40 11.63 13.68
C ILE A 79 4.34 13.14 13.87
N CYS A 80 5.00 13.91 12.98
CA CYS A 80 5.15 15.36 13.10
C CYS A 80 4.49 16.15 11.97
N GLU A 81 3.82 15.48 11.04
CA GLU A 81 3.01 16.10 9.97
C GLU A 81 3.76 16.91 8.91
N THR A 82 5.09 16.98 8.95
CA THR A 82 5.87 17.59 7.87
C THR A 82 5.62 16.90 6.53
N LYS A 83 5.72 17.66 5.43
CA LYS A 83 5.62 17.16 4.05
C LYS A 83 6.99 16.96 3.38
N SER A 84 8.09 17.31 4.07
CA SER A 84 9.45 17.23 3.55
C SER A 84 10.18 15.96 4.00
N ASN A 85 11.15 15.52 3.18
CA ASN A 85 12.08 14.41 3.45
C ASN A 85 11.38 13.12 3.89
N LEU A 86 10.30 12.75 3.19
CA LEU A 86 9.45 11.61 3.53
C LEU A 86 9.94 10.30 2.92
N GLU A 87 10.13 9.34 3.81
CA GLU A 87 10.49 7.95 3.52
C GLU A 87 9.34 7.01 3.92
N MET A 88 9.24 5.88 3.20
CA MET A 88 8.31 4.81 3.56
C MET A 88 8.91 3.96 4.68
N HIS A 89 8.11 3.72 5.71
CA HIS A 89 8.46 2.86 6.82
C HIS A 89 7.46 1.70 6.93
N HIS A 90 7.98 0.48 6.93
CA HIS A 90 7.20 -0.72 7.23
C HIS A 90 6.94 -0.79 8.75
N ILE A 91 5.67 -0.72 9.15
CA ILE A 91 5.26 -0.85 10.56
C ILE A 91 5.65 -2.22 11.13
N LYS A 92 5.44 -3.27 10.33
CA LYS A 92 5.97 -4.61 10.54
C LYS A 92 7.12 -4.84 9.56
N PRO A 93 8.35 -5.05 10.05
CA PRO A 93 9.52 -5.18 9.18
C PRO A 93 9.38 -6.33 8.18
N LYS A 94 9.75 -6.07 6.93
CA LYS A 94 9.79 -7.08 5.84
C LYS A 94 10.54 -8.35 6.23
N SER A 95 11.65 -8.22 6.98
CA SER A 95 12.44 -9.36 7.45
C SER A 95 11.65 -10.34 8.32
N SER A 96 10.69 -9.84 9.10
CA SER A 96 9.84 -10.63 9.99
C SER A 96 8.48 -10.98 9.40
N ARG A 97 8.02 -10.21 8.40
CA ARG A 97 6.68 -10.24 7.81
C ARG A 97 6.74 -9.95 6.31
N PRO A 98 7.39 -10.82 5.51
CA PRO A 98 7.55 -10.59 4.08
C PRO A 98 6.22 -10.54 3.33
N GLU A 99 5.17 -11.20 3.83
CA GLU A 99 3.82 -11.17 3.29
C GLU A 99 3.17 -9.77 3.35
N LEU A 100 3.71 -8.86 4.17
CA LEU A 100 3.22 -7.49 4.35
C LEU A 100 4.07 -6.44 3.63
N GLU A 101 5.04 -6.83 2.80
CA GLU A 101 5.94 -5.89 2.12
C GLU A 101 5.20 -4.83 1.28
N TYR A 102 4.12 -5.26 0.62
CA TYR A 102 3.31 -4.44 -0.27
C TYR A 102 1.93 -4.11 0.31
N ASP A 103 1.72 -4.44 1.58
CA ASP A 103 0.48 -4.10 2.27
C ASP A 103 0.50 -2.62 2.63
N ILE A 104 -0.33 -1.82 1.98
CA ILE A 104 -0.42 -0.37 2.18
C ILE A 104 -0.77 -0.01 3.63
N ASP A 105 -1.50 -0.89 4.33
CA ASP A 105 -1.80 -0.67 5.75
C ASP A 105 -0.56 -0.82 6.61
N ASN A 106 0.39 -1.66 6.18
CA ASN A 106 1.69 -1.85 6.82
C ASN A 106 2.71 -0.74 6.48
N ILE A 107 2.34 0.24 5.65
CA ILE A 107 3.21 1.37 5.29
C ILE A 107 2.76 2.65 5.98
N VAL A 108 3.72 3.42 6.49
CA VAL A 108 3.53 4.82 6.88
C VAL A 108 4.63 5.68 6.28
N PHE A 109 4.32 6.95 6.01
CA PHE A 109 5.33 7.94 5.66
C PHE A 109 5.85 8.62 6.91
N LEU A 110 7.17 8.76 6.99
CA LEU A 110 7.87 9.42 8.07
C LEU A 110 8.95 10.32 7.50
N CYS A 111 9.19 11.46 8.14
CA CYS A 111 10.39 12.22 7.80
C CYS A 111 11.65 11.49 8.28
N ASP A 112 12.80 11.78 7.66
CA ASP A 112 14.09 11.20 8.02
C ASP A 112 14.38 11.20 9.54
N SER A 113 14.11 12.32 10.24
CA SER A 113 14.33 12.41 11.68
C SER A 113 13.43 11.45 12.48
N CYS A 114 12.14 11.38 12.16
CA CYS A 114 11.22 10.44 12.80
C CYS A 114 11.55 8.99 12.45
N HIS A 115 12.01 8.74 11.22
CA HIS A 115 12.39 7.41 10.76
C HIS A 115 13.60 6.86 11.54
N LYS A 116 14.66 7.67 11.69
CA LYS A 116 15.85 7.34 12.48
C LYS A 116 15.53 7.11 13.95
N LEU A 117 14.63 7.91 14.54
CA LEU A 117 14.20 7.73 15.92
C LEU A 117 13.61 6.32 16.13
N ILE A 118 12.80 5.82 15.21
CA ILE A 118 12.17 4.51 15.35
C ILE A 118 13.19 3.36 15.26
N HIS A 119 14.17 3.47 14.35
CA HIS A 119 15.24 2.48 14.24
C HIS A 119 16.19 2.51 15.44
N GLY A 120 16.20 3.62 16.18
CA GLY A 120 17.00 3.77 17.38
C GLY A 120 18.40 4.28 17.10
N ASP A 121 18.58 5.03 16.02
CA ASP A 121 19.86 5.59 15.57
C ASP A 121 20.36 6.76 16.44
N PHE A 122 19.80 6.93 17.65
CA PHE A 122 20.16 8.00 18.59
C PHE A 122 20.55 7.40 19.95
N GLU A 123 21.73 7.79 20.46
CA GLU A 123 22.37 7.21 21.65
C GLU A 123 21.55 7.32 22.96
N ASN A 124 20.54 8.20 23.04
CA ASN A 124 19.79 8.49 24.28
C ASN A 124 18.27 8.29 24.21
N ALA A 125 17.72 7.56 23.23
CA ALA A 125 16.29 7.61 22.91
C ALA A 125 15.40 6.43 23.39
N LYS A 126 15.83 5.58 24.34
CA LYS A 126 15.14 4.30 24.63
C LYS A 126 13.65 4.42 25.03
N ALA A 127 13.28 5.40 25.87
CA ALA A 127 11.88 5.59 26.29
C ALA A 127 11.04 6.24 25.18
N VAL A 128 11.55 7.30 24.56
CA VAL A 128 10.92 7.98 23.42
C VAL A 128 10.65 7.00 22.26
N ASN A 129 11.59 6.08 22.01
CA ASN A 129 11.45 5.06 20.98
C ASN A 129 10.36 4.04 21.29
N ARG A 130 10.12 3.73 22.57
CA ARG A 130 9.03 2.80 22.95
C ARG A 130 7.67 3.41 22.65
N ASP A 131 7.45 4.65 23.06
CA ASP A 131 6.16 5.33 22.86
C ASP A 131 5.89 5.58 21.37
N LEU A 132 6.93 5.95 20.62
CA LEU A 132 6.84 6.15 19.18
C LEU A 132 6.49 4.84 18.45
N LYS A 133 7.13 3.73 18.83
CA LYS A 133 6.80 2.40 18.30
C LYS A 133 5.37 1.99 18.63
N ASN A 134 4.89 2.32 19.83
CA ASN A 134 3.51 2.03 20.22
C ASN A 134 2.51 2.85 19.40
N LYS A 135 2.78 4.16 19.19
CA LYS A 135 1.96 5.03 18.34
C LYS A 135 1.86 4.49 16.91
N ILE A 136 2.95 4.01 16.33
CA ILE A 136 2.94 3.42 14.98
C ILE A 136 2.17 2.10 14.92
N LYS A 137 2.29 1.24 15.95
CA LYS A 137 1.47 0.02 16.04
C LYS A 137 -0.02 0.34 16.18
N GLN A 138 -0.37 1.41 16.88
CA GLN A 138 -1.75 1.87 16.99
C GLN A 138 -2.28 2.35 15.63
N ILE A 139 -1.49 3.13 14.89
CA ILE A 139 -1.84 3.56 13.52
C ILE A 139 -2.12 2.36 12.61
N PHE A 140 -1.33 1.29 12.69
CA PHE A 140 -1.59 0.05 11.93
C PHE A 140 -2.96 -0.54 12.26
N LYS A 141 -3.31 -0.64 13.55
CA LYS A 141 -4.62 -1.15 13.99
C LYS A 141 -5.78 -0.28 13.49
N GLU A 142 -5.62 1.03 13.55
CA GLU A 142 -6.63 1.99 13.08
C GLU A 142 -6.88 1.86 11.58
N LYS A 143 -5.82 1.77 10.77
CA LYS A 143 -5.91 1.53 9.32
C LYS A 143 -6.65 0.23 9.01
N LEU A 144 -6.25 -0.85 9.68
CA LEU A 144 -6.86 -2.17 9.51
C LEU A 144 -8.35 -2.15 9.86
N ASN A 145 -8.72 -1.55 10.99
CA ASN A 145 -10.12 -1.46 11.43
C ASN A 145 -10.97 -0.62 10.47
N LYS A 146 -10.46 0.51 9.99
CA LYS A 146 -11.17 1.36 9.01
C LYS A 146 -11.46 0.58 7.73
N ARG A 147 -10.49 -0.19 7.24
CA ARG A 147 -10.64 -1.00 6.02
C ARG A 147 -11.63 -2.15 6.21
N LEU A 148 -11.54 -2.90 7.31
CA LEU A 148 -12.49 -3.97 7.64
C LEU A 148 -13.93 -3.44 7.79
N GLY A 149 -14.10 -2.26 8.39
CA GLY A 149 -15.39 -1.58 8.47
C GLY A 149 -15.97 -1.26 7.09
N ASN A 150 -15.14 -0.76 6.18
CA ASN A 150 -15.55 -0.47 4.81
C ASN A 150 -15.91 -1.74 4.02
N GLU A 151 -15.16 -2.83 4.16
CA GLU A 151 -15.47 -4.12 3.53
C GLU A 151 -16.83 -4.67 4.01
N LEU A 152 -17.09 -4.60 5.32
CA LEU A 152 -18.36 -5.03 5.88
C LEU A 152 -19.51 -4.18 5.35
N PHE A 153 -19.33 -2.85 5.29
CA PHE A 153 -20.32 -1.94 4.71
C PHE A 153 -20.64 -2.29 3.25
N MET A 154 -19.64 -2.51 2.40
CA MET A 154 -19.86 -2.85 0.98
C MET A 154 -20.56 -4.19 0.81
N LYS A 155 -20.23 -5.20 1.63
CA LYS A 155 -20.93 -6.50 1.61
C LYS A 155 -22.40 -6.41 2.03
N LEU A 156 -22.73 -5.49 2.92
CA LEU A 156 -24.10 -5.25 3.37
C LEU A 156 -24.89 -4.39 2.37
N ALA A 157 -24.25 -3.47 1.67
CA ALA A 157 -24.88 -2.61 0.66
C ALA A 157 -25.27 -3.34 -0.63
N ASN A 158 -24.66 -4.50 -0.91
CA ASN A 158 -24.91 -5.33 -2.09
C ASN A 158 -25.87 -6.51 -1.82
N LYS A 159 -26.62 -6.49 -0.71
CA LYS A 159 -27.73 -7.41 -0.39
C LYS A 159 -29.06 -6.72 -0.59
#